data_AF-H2YRU7-F1
#
_entry.id   AF-H2YRU7-F1
#
_cell.length_a   1.000
_cell.length_b   1.000
_cell.length_c   1.000
_cell.angle_alpha   90.00
_cell.angle_beta   90.00
_cell.angle_gamma   90.00
#
_symmetry.space_group_name_H-M   'P 1'
#
loop_
_entity.id
_entity.type
_entity.pdbx_description
1 polymer ?
#
loop_
_entity_poly.entity_id
_entity_poly.type
_entity_poly.pdbx_seq_one_letter_code
_entity_poly.pdbx_strand_id
1 'polypeptide(L)'
;MAADNGSNTGLYPAHFKKGALIQLANGQIKKVEELNVEDFQQSTELSNDLKLDVSTVAKIEIDEPRSLALLCFFVGNEKLVITVEAPVEHPFFVYGKGWCSVSPDRSMARYALVCQHLSVGNKCASLTLKPPPENQLSSTVVPSRIIAS
;
A
#
# COMPACT_ATOMS: atom_id res chain seq x y z
N MET A 1 -10.06 -34.08 16.61
CA MET A 1 -10.43 -32.80 17.26
C MET A 1 -9.87 -31.69 16.40
N ALA A 2 -10.79 -30.82 15.94
CA ALA A 2 -10.65 -29.54 15.25
C ALA A 2 -9.66 -29.42 14.07
N ALA A 3 -10.25 -29.28 12.87
CA ALA A 3 -9.60 -28.86 11.63
C ALA A 3 -9.24 -27.37 11.68
N ASP A 4 -8.01 -27.06 11.25
CA ASP A 4 -7.51 -25.70 10.99
C ASP A 4 -8.08 -25.19 9.66
N ASN A 5 -9.09 -24.33 9.72
CA ASN A 5 -9.66 -23.65 8.56
C ASN A 5 -8.88 -22.35 8.30
N GLY A 6 -7.70 -22.47 7.69
CA GLY A 6 -6.91 -21.35 7.23
C GLY A 6 -7.25 -20.97 5.78
N SER A 7 -7.88 -19.80 5.58
CA SER A 7 -7.61 -18.91 4.43
C SER A 7 -8.52 -17.67 4.45
N ASN A 8 -8.19 -16.68 5.28
CA ASN A 8 -8.59 -15.29 5.04
C ASN A 8 -7.46 -14.60 4.24
N THR A 9 -7.28 -15.01 2.98
CA THR A 9 -6.17 -14.59 2.11
C THR A 9 -6.50 -13.35 1.27
N GLY A 10 -7.72 -12.80 1.36
CA GLY A 10 -8.15 -11.64 0.57
C GLY A 10 -7.86 -10.28 1.20
N LEU A 11 -7.86 -10.18 2.54
CA LEU A 11 -7.65 -8.91 3.26
C LEU A 11 -6.19 -8.64 3.65
N TYR A 12 -5.34 -9.67 3.63
CA TYR A 12 -3.99 -9.61 4.19
C TYR A 12 -2.98 -10.13 3.18
N PRO A 13 -2.46 -9.25 2.32
CA PRO A 13 -1.49 -9.66 1.33
C PRO A 13 -0.23 -10.24 1.99
N ALA A 14 0.23 -11.40 1.52
CA ALA A 14 1.36 -12.11 2.11
C ALA A 14 2.67 -11.30 2.03
N HIS A 15 2.77 -10.37 1.07
CA HIS A 15 3.94 -9.53 0.88
C HIS A 15 4.18 -8.50 1.99
N PHE A 16 3.23 -8.29 2.92
CA PHE A 16 3.47 -7.46 4.12
C PHE A 16 4.14 -8.18 5.28
N LYS A 17 4.20 -9.51 5.24
CA LYS A 17 4.82 -10.26 6.34
C LYS A 17 6.32 -10.04 6.32
N LYS A 18 6.91 -9.74 7.47
CA LYS A 18 8.37 -9.67 7.65
C LYS A 18 9.05 -10.88 7.02
N GLY A 19 10.13 -10.63 6.29
CA GLY A 19 10.86 -11.65 5.55
C GLY A 19 10.26 -11.98 4.18
N ALA A 20 9.11 -11.40 3.81
CA ALA A 20 8.62 -11.49 2.44
C ALA A 20 9.66 -10.91 1.47
N LEU A 21 9.97 -11.67 0.43
CA LEU A 21 10.91 -11.28 -0.60
C LEU A 21 10.19 -10.45 -1.65
N ILE A 22 10.63 -9.20 -1.81
CA ILE A 22 10.15 -8.24 -2.79
C ILE A 22 11.17 -8.17 -3.91
N GLN A 23 10.75 -8.52 -5.11
CA GLN A 23 11.55 -8.31 -6.31
C GLN A 23 11.32 -6.89 -6.84
N LEU A 24 12.36 -6.09 -6.85
CA LEU A 24 12.36 -4.73 -7.40
C LEU A 24 12.45 -4.77 -8.93
N ALA A 25 12.10 -3.67 -9.60
CA ALA A 25 12.15 -3.62 -11.07
C ALA A 25 13.58 -3.74 -11.63
N ASN A 26 14.61 -3.45 -10.82
CA ASN A 26 16.02 -3.67 -11.16
C ASN A 26 16.44 -5.16 -11.08
N GLY A 27 15.53 -6.06 -10.72
CA GLY A 27 15.77 -7.49 -10.55
C GLY A 27 16.37 -7.87 -9.18
N GLN A 28 16.71 -6.90 -8.32
CA GLN A 28 17.17 -7.18 -6.96
C GLN A 28 16.03 -7.71 -6.10
N ILE A 29 16.38 -8.55 -5.14
CA ILE A 29 15.45 -9.12 -4.16
C ILE A 29 15.81 -8.54 -2.80
N LYS A 30 14.84 -7.87 -2.16
CA LYS A 30 14.97 -7.32 -0.80
C LYS A 30 13.85 -7.84 0.09
N LYS A 31 14.07 -7.84 1.41
CA LYS A 31 12.95 -8.12 2.32
C LYS A 31 12.04 -6.91 2.42
N VAL A 32 10.75 -7.14 2.67
CA VAL A 32 9.76 -6.05 2.82
C VAL A 32 10.17 -5.04 3.89
N GLU A 33 10.76 -5.48 5.00
CA GLU A 33 11.22 -4.59 6.07
C GLU A 33 12.48 -3.78 5.72
N GLU A 34 13.19 -4.13 4.65
CA GLU A 34 14.41 -3.47 4.18
C GLU A 34 14.15 -2.48 3.02
N LEU A 35 12.88 -2.31 2.62
CA LEU A 35 12.48 -1.37 1.59
C LEU A 35 12.68 0.09 2.02
N ASN A 36 13.22 0.89 1.13
CA ASN A 36 13.44 2.33 1.29
C ASN A 36 12.81 3.09 0.11
N VAL A 37 12.74 4.42 0.21
CA VAL A 37 12.14 5.27 -0.84
C VAL A 37 12.88 5.19 -2.18
N GLU A 38 14.20 5.00 -2.16
CA GLU A 38 15.04 4.93 -3.35
C GLU A 38 14.70 3.70 -4.18
N ASP A 39 14.34 2.58 -3.54
CA ASP A 39 13.88 1.36 -4.21
C ASP A 39 12.62 1.62 -5.06
N PHE A 40 11.70 2.46 -4.57
CA PHE A 40 10.49 2.86 -5.31
C PHE A 40 10.83 3.78 -6.49
N GLN A 41 11.72 4.76 -6.26
CA GLN A 41 12.15 5.70 -7.30
C GLN A 41 12.88 4.98 -8.44
N GLN A 42 13.88 4.15 -8.11
CA GLN A 42 14.60 3.31 -9.08
C GLN A 42 13.65 2.39 -9.84
N SER A 43 12.64 1.82 -9.16
CA SER A 43 11.67 0.95 -9.83
C SER A 43 10.88 1.66 -10.93
N THR A 44 10.60 2.96 -10.76
CA THR A 44 9.94 3.77 -11.80
C THR A 44 10.86 4.28 -12.90
N GLU A 45 12.15 4.42 -12.63
CA GLU A 45 13.15 4.80 -13.64
C GLU A 45 13.46 3.64 -14.59
N LEU A 46 13.43 2.40 -14.08
CA LEU A 46 13.80 1.20 -14.83
C LEU A 46 12.62 0.53 -15.54
N SER A 47 11.39 0.76 -15.06
CA SER A 47 10.19 0.22 -15.68
C SER A 47 9.33 1.35 -16.26
N ASN A 48 9.25 1.38 -17.59
CA ASN A 48 8.33 2.29 -18.28
C ASN A 48 6.86 2.00 -17.97
N ASP A 49 6.55 0.80 -17.49
CA ASP A 49 5.18 0.38 -17.15
C ASP A 49 4.80 0.71 -15.71
N LEU A 50 5.75 1.15 -14.86
CA LEU A 50 5.46 1.53 -13.47
C LEU A 50 5.39 3.05 -13.32
N LYS A 51 4.48 3.50 -12.47
CA LYS A 51 4.45 4.87 -11.95
C LYS A 51 4.38 4.86 -10.42
N LEU A 52 5.00 5.87 -9.82
CA LEU A 52 4.96 6.11 -8.39
C LEU A 52 3.82 7.09 -8.15
N ASP A 53 2.77 6.61 -7.49
CA ASP A 53 1.68 7.45 -7.04
C ASP A 53 1.95 7.90 -5.60
N VAL A 54 1.93 9.21 -5.40
CA VAL A 54 2.12 9.84 -4.09
C VAL A 54 0.81 10.47 -3.68
N SER A 55 0.28 9.98 -2.57
CA SER A 55 -1.01 10.37 -2.04
C SER A 55 -0.84 10.91 -0.62
N THR A 56 -1.39 12.09 -0.34
CA THR A 56 -1.28 12.72 0.99
C THR A 56 -2.50 12.37 1.82
N VAL A 57 -2.31 11.84 3.04
CA VAL A 57 -3.41 11.54 3.95
C VAL A 57 -4.14 12.85 4.32
N ALA A 58 -5.38 12.96 3.92
CA ALA A 58 -6.25 14.11 4.19
C ALA A 58 -7.06 13.93 5.48
N LYS A 59 -7.53 12.71 5.73
CA LYS A 59 -8.39 12.39 6.87
C LYS A 59 -8.26 10.90 7.23
N ILE A 60 -8.42 10.59 8.51
CA ILE A 60 -8.48 9.23 9.04
C ILE A 60 -9.70 9.16 9.97
N GLU A 61 -10.60 8.22 9.73
CA GLU A 61 -11.70 7.87 10.63
C GLU A 61 -11.60 6.40 10.98
N ILE A 62 -11.76 6.05 12.25
CA ILE A 62 -11.61 4.67 12.73
C ILE A 62 -12.97 4.14 13.16
N ASP A 63 -13.37 2.99 12.60
CA ASP A 63 -14.46 2.16 13.10
C ASP A 63 -13.84 1.10 14.01
N GLU A 64 -13.72 1.44 15.30
CA GLU A 64 -13.15 0.58 16.34
C GLU A 64 -13.85 -0.80 16.42
N PRO A 65 -15.20 -0.90 16.46
CA PRO A 65 -15.90 -2.18 16.45
C PRO A 65 -15.51 -3.11 15.30
N ARG A 66 -15.23 -2.56 14.11
CA ARG A 66 -14.81 -3.34 12.94
C ARG A 66 -13.30 -3.42 12.78
N SER A 67 -12.54 -2.65 13.55
CA SER A 67 -11.10 -2.49 13.40
C SER A 67 -10.70 -2.05 11.99
N LEU A 68 -11.51 -1.18 11.38
CA LEU A 68 -11.29 -0.60 10.06
C LEU A 68 -10.98 0.90 10.15
N ALA A 69 -10.17 1.40 9.23
CA ALA A 69 -9.93 2.81 9.01
C ALA A 69 -10.48 3.24 7.65
N LEU A 70 -11.25 4.32 7.64
CA LEU A 70 -11.61 5.07 6.46
C LEU A 70 -10.60 6.20 6.26
N LEU A 71 -9.77 6.06 5.25
CA LEU A 71 -8.67 6.97 4.92
C LEU A 71 -9.04 7.79 3.69
N CYS A 72 -9.02 9.11 3.81
CA CYS A 72 -9.13 10.01 2.67
C CYS A 72 -7.74 10.46 2.24
N PHE A 73 -7.46 10.46 0.95
CA PHE A 73 -6.19 10.91 0.40
C PHE A 73 -6.37 11.98 -0.67
N PHE A 74 -5.51 12.99 -0.65
CA PHE A 74 -5.31 13.89 -1.78
C PHE A 74 -4.35 13.26 -2.79
N VAL A 75 -4.79 13.17 -4.05
CA VAL A 75 -3.98 12.67 -5.17
C VAL A 75 -3.62 13.86 -6.08
N GLY A 76 -2.33 14.01 -6.40
CA GLY A 76 -1.83 15.11 -7.27
C GLY A 76 -1.89 16.49 -6.60
N ASN A 77 -2.31 17.52 -7.35
CA ASN A 77 -2.37 18.93 -6.89
C ASN A 77 -3.56 19.21 -5.94
N GLU A 78 -3.84 18.33 -4.99
CA GLU A 78 -4.83 18.52 -3.90
C GLU A 78 -6.32 18.63 -4.34
N LYS A 79 -6.63 18.38 -5.63
CA LYS A 79 -8.00 18.52 -6.16
C LYS A 79 -8.85 17.25 -6.09
N LEU A 80 -8.22 16.07 -6.00
CA LEU A 80 -8.92 14.78 -5.98
C LEU A 80 -8.79 14.14 -4.61
N VAL A 81 -9.92 13.93 -3.94
CA VAL A 81 -10.00 13.14 -2.70
C VAL A 81 -10.48 11.75 -3.05
N ILE A 82 -9.65 10.74 -2.79
CA ILE A 82 -10.06 9.33 -2.83
C ILE A 82 -10.28 8.83 -1.41
N THR A 83 -11.23 7.92 -1.24
CA THR A 83 -11.51 7.28 0.05
C THR A 83 -11.17 5.80 -0.06
N VAL A 84 -10.46 5.30 0.95
CA VAL A 84 -10.00 3.91 1.04
C VAL A 84 -10.40 3.38 2.41
N GLU A 85 -11.05 2.22 2.43
CA GLU A 85 -11.29 1.48 3.66
C GLU A 85 -10.24 0.36 3.78
N ALA A 86 -9.55 0.29 4.93
CA ALA A 86 -8.54 -0.73 5.19
C ALA A 86 -8.53 -1.14 6.67
N PRO A 87 -8.09 -2.36 7.02
CA PRO A 87 -7.84 -2.73 8.42
C PRO A 87 -6.87 -1.74 9.09
N VAL A 88 -7.07 -1.40 10.36
CA VAL A 88 -6.19 -0.40 11.02
C VAL A 88 -4.73 -0.87 11.12
N GLU A 89 -4.46 -2.17 11.04
CA GLU A 89 -3.11 -2.75 10.98
C GLU A 89 -2.46 -2.69 9.60
N HIS A 90 -3.17 -2.25 8.56
CA HIS A 90 -2.68 -2.24 7.20
C HIS A 90 -1.44 -1.33 7.05
N PRO A 91 -0.29 -1.85 6.55
CA PRO A 91 0.90 -1.04 6.34
C PRO A 91 0.76 -0.12 5.12
N PHE A 92 1.27 1.10 5.23
CA PHE A 92 1.41 2.08 4.18
C PHE A 92 2.86 2.56 4.16
N PHE A 93 3.49 2.62 2.99
CA PHE A 93 4.84 3.15 2.88
C PHE A 93 4.81 4.68 2.81
N VAL A 94 5.42 5.38 3.78
CA VAL A 94 5.39 6.84 3.89
C VAL A 94 6.77 7.44 3.63
N TYR A 95 6.83 8.47 2.79
CA TYR A 95 8.07 9.22 2.50
C TYR A 95 8.71 9.74 3.79
N GLY A 96 10.01 9.45 3.95
CA GLY A 96 10.80 9.89 5.10
C GLY A 96 10.49 9.16 6.42
N LYS A 97 9.55 8.21 6.43
CA LYS A 97 9.21 7.40 7.62
C LYS A 97 9.33 5.89 7.40
N GLY A 98 9.16 5.40 6.18
CA GLY A 98 9.06 3.96 5.89
C GLY A 98 7.66 3.43 6.20
N TRP A 99 7.55 2.23 6.75
CA TRP A 99 6.26 1.61 7.05
C TRP A 99 5.50 2.34 8.15
N CYS A 100 4.25 2.70 7.87
CA CYS A 100 3.31 3.31 8.81
C CYS A 100 1.97 2.54 8.80
N SER A 101 1.22 2.57 9.89
CA SER A 101 -0.15 2.08 9.93
C SER A 101 -0.98 2.87 10.94
N VAL A 102 -2.30 2.71 10.89
CA VAL A 102 -3.20 3.36 11.87
C VAL A 102 -3.00 2.74 13.26
N SER A 103 -2.72 1.44 13.34
CA SER A 103 -2.41 0.71 14.57
C SER A 103 -1.08 -0.08 14.45
N PRO A 104 0.05 0.56 14.81
CA PRO A 104 1.38 -0.06 14.74
C PRO A 104 1.52 -1.37 15.51
N ASP A 105 0.96 -1.44 16.72
CA ASP A 105 1.02 -2.65 17.54
C ASP A 105 0.29 -3.83 16.88
N ARG A 106 -0.84 -3.56 16.23
CA ARG A 106 -1.58 -4.59 15.48
C ARG A 106 -0.83 -4.98 14.20
N SER A 107 -0.15 -4.05 13.54
CA SER A 107 0.73 -4.40 12.40
C SER A 107 1.88 -5.30 12.84
N MET A 108 2.50 -5.02 13.98
CA MET A 108 3.53 -5.88 14.57
C MET A 108 2.97 -7.27 14.87
N ALA A 109 1.83 -7.38 15.54
CA ALA A 109 1.22 -8.67 15.85
C ALA A 109 0.82 -9.46 14.60
N ARG A 110 0.34 -8.78 13.55
CA ARG A 110 -0.16 -9.42 12.32
C ARG A 110 0.93 -9.80 11.34
N TYR A 111 1.92 -8.94 11.15
CA TYR A 111 2.91 -9.03 10.08
C TYR A 111 4.36 -9.15 10.57
N ALA A 112 4.60 -8.99 11.87
CA ALA A 112 5.93 -8.80 12.45
C ALA A 112 6.71 -7.63 11.82
N LEU A 113 6.00 -6.66 11.23
CA LEU A 113 6.56 -5.49 10.59
C LEU A 113 6.53 -4.31 11.55
N VAL A 114 7.68 -3.65 11.74
CA VAL A 114 7.75 -2.42 12.53
C VAL A 114 7.10 -1.30 11.73
N CYS A 115 5.96 -0.82 12.20
CA CYS A 115 5.28 0.35 11.64
C CYS A 115 5.40 1.55 12.57
N GLN A 116 5.44 2.75 12.01
CA GLN A 116 5.18 3.99 12.72
C GLN A 116 3.68 4.34 12.66
N HIS A 117 3.24 5.31 13.45
CA HIS A 117 1.85 5.76 13.37
C HIS A 117 1.60 6.61 12.11
N LEU A 118 0.56 6.25 11.36
CA LEU A 118 0.09 7.00 10.20
C LEU A 118 -0.70 8.23 10.66
N SER A 119 -0.43 9.40 10.05
CA SER A 119 -1.10 10.65 10.43
C SER A 119 -1.49 11.48 9.21
N VAL A 120 -2.46 12.37 9.39
CA VAL A 120 -2.82 13.39 8.38
C VAL A 120 -1.56 14.18 7.96
N GLY A 121 -1.46 14.46 6.65
CA GLY A 121 -0.31 15.10 6.02
C GLY A 121 0.82 14.14 5.65
N ASN A 122 0.77 12.87 6.06
CA ASN A 122 1.76 11.87 5.62
C ASN A 122 1.58 11.58 4.13
N LYS A 123 2.70 11.49 3.41
CA LYS A 123 2.72 11.21 1.98
C LYS A 123 2.97 9.72 1.79
N CYS A 124 1.95 8.98 1.40
CA CYS A 124 2.04 7.56 1.10
C CYS A 124 2.52 7.35 -0.33
N ALA A 125 3.43 6.41 -0.52
CA ALA A 125 3.97 5.99 -1.80
C ALA A 125 3.35 4.66 -2.21
N SER A 126 2.99 4.53 -3.48
CA SER A 126 2.53 3.27 -4.05
C SER A 126 3.03 3.10 -5.48
N LEU A 127 3.42 1.88 -5.85
CA LEU A 127 3.71 1.54 -7.25
C LEU A 127 2.42 1.08 -7.92
N THR A 128 2.10 1.70 -9.05
CA THR A 128 0.96 1.32 -9.87
C THR A 128 1.41 1.13 -11.31
N LEU A 129 0.73 0.23 -12.03
CA LEU A 129 0.96 0.06 -13.46
C LEU A 129 0.43 1.28 -14.23
N LYS A 130 1.21 1.76 -15.19
CA LYS A 130 0.73 2.71 -16.20
C LYS A 130 -0.27 1.97 -17.09
N PRO A 131 -1.41 2.60 -17.45
CA PRO A 131 -2.28 2.03 -18.44
C PRO A 131 -1.49 1.83 -19.75
N PRO A 132 -1.72 0.72 -20.49
CA PRO A 132 -1.08 0.52 -21.78
C PRO A 132 -1.40 1.68 -22.73
N PRO A 133 -0.51 2.02 -23.68
CA PRO A 133 -0.77 3.08 -24.65
C PRO A 133 -2.09 2.79 -25.39
N GLU A 134 -3.00 3.75 -25.32
CA GLU A 134 -4.37 3.67 -25.80
C GLU A 134 -4.39 3.53 -27.33
N ASN A 135 -4.36 2.29 -27.81
CA ASN A 135 -4.63 1.97 -29.19
C ASN A 135 -5.39 0.65 -29.24
N GLN A 136 -6.69 0.69 -28.89
CA GLN A 136 -7.82 -0.04 -29.50
C GLN A 136 -9.09 0.21 -28.65
N LEU A 137 -10.12 0.77 -29.29
CA LEU A 137 -11.47 0.90 -28.75
C LEU A 137 -12.01 -0.45 -28.27
N SER A 138 -12.44 -0.55 -27.02
CA SER A 138 -13.71 -1.19 -26.64
C SER A 138 -13.96 -1.04 -25.13
N SER A 139 -15.24 -1.05 -24.80
CA SER A 139 -15.88 -0.58 -23.58
C SER A 139 -15.42 -1.25 -22.27
N THR A 140 -15.59 -0.48 -21.19
CA THR A 140 -15.82 -0.90 -19.79
C THR A 140 -14.60 -1.28 -18.94
N VAL A 141 -14.80 -1.04 -17.63
CA VAL A 141 -13.96 -1.36 -16.46
C VAL A 141 -12.96 -0.26 -16.10
N VAL A 142 -13.38 0.58 -15.15
CA VAL A 142 -12.47 1.35 -14.29
C VAL A 142 -11.40 0.39 -13.78
N PRO A 143 -10.11 0.61 -14.06
CA PRO A 143 -9.10 -0.34 -13.63
C PRO A 143 -9.13 -0.39 -12.11
N SER A 144 -9.38 -1.58 -11.57
CA SER A 144 -9.23 -1.88 -10.15
C SER A 144 -7.87 -1.34 -9.74
N ARG A 145 -7.89 -0.24 -9.01
CA ARG A 145 -6.69 0.35 -8.46
C ARG A 145 -6.15 -0.70 -7.51
N ILE A 146 -5.09 -1.38 -7.92
CA ILE A 146 -4.09 -1.83 -6.96
C ILE A 146 -3.54 -0.52 -6.41
N ILE A 147 -4.22 0.03 -5.41
CA ILE A 147 -3.50 0.72 -4.35
C ILE A 147 -2.43 -0.29 -4.00
N ALA A 148 -1.16 0.09 -4.10
CA ALA A 148 -0.14 -0.66 -3.40
C ALA A 148 -0.53 -0.57 -1.93
N SER A 149 -1.38 -1.52 -1.59
CA SER A 149 -1.49 -2.19 -0.34
C SER A 149 -0.15 -2.82 -0.26
#